data_AF-N6TYF0-F1
#
_entry.id   AF-N6TYF0-F1
#
_cell.length_a   1.000
_cell.length_b   1.000
_cell.length_c   1.000
_cell.angle_alpha   90.00
_cell.angle_beta   90.00
_cell.angle_gamma   90.00
#
_symmetry.space_group_name_H-M   'P 1'
#
loop_
_entity.id
_entity.type
_entity.pdbx_description
1 polymer ?
#
loop_
_entity_poly.entity_id
_entity_poly.type
_entity_poly.pdbx_seq_one_letter_code
_entity_poly.pdbx_strand_id
1 'polypeptide(L)'
;MWINGDFFIGPVTLSLGRSLETVIEYYQNRTQLDCSVKVMNPIGQAVVVFGGDGRLTTSDNTRARRSLETIKQAYPQTVMVYVSQDVDGVLKELSLNEDDSLVNPSTDVLSTVAKIAEKLSVIPASLIKFYCNHSDVRFEHYATPGVETVFQIHREYIKRGYVNTKFMNKYYGDLSICFFTSRTYTNNRQCHPLTVNSEISFNSGSLCTPDSSCDLQYSLTANNSQIKCAETDCRYPDQVLVIITYSYSSGASSLVANFCALFGLIYLVKYI
;
A
#
# COMPACT_ATOMS: atom_id res chain seq x y z
N MET A 1 -11.80 6.39 -30.83
CA MET A 1 -12.33 5.09 -31.28
C MET A 1 -13.78 5.31 -31.66
N TRP A 2 -14.13 5.13 -32.94
CA TRP A 2 -15.48 5.38 -33.46
C TRP A 2 -16.36 4.17 -33.14
N ILE A 3 -17.39 4.36 -32.34
CA ILE A 3 -18.52 3.43 -32.22
C ILE A 3 -19.79 4.28 -32.20
N ASN A 4 -20.58 4.13 -33.27
CA ASN A 4 -21.99 4.52 -33.41
C ASN A 4 -22.40 5.95 -33.03
N GLY A 5 -22.40 6.84 -34.03
CA GLY A 5 -23.54 7.73 -34.34
C GLY A 5 -23.96 8.83 -33.36
N ASP A 6 -23.56 8.79 -32.10
CA ASP A 6 -23.76 9.85 -31.13
C ASP A 6 -22.44 10.59 -30.94
N PHE A 7 -22.48 11.89 -31.21
CA PHE A 7 -21.38 12.80 -30.91
C PHE A 7 -21.23 12.83 -29.39
N PHE A 8 -20.40 11.93 -28.86
CA PHE A 8 -19.97 11.97 -27.46
C PHE A 8 -19.16 13.26 -27.31
N ILE A 9 -19.83 14.33 -26.87
CA ILE A 9 -19.15 15.48 -26.27
C ILE A 9 -18.49 14.92 -25.02
N GLY A 10 -17.26 14.45 -25.15
CA GLY A 10 -16.40 14.22 -24.01
C GLY A 10 -16.43 15.47 -23.12
N PRO A 11 -16.36 15.32 -21.79
CA PRO A 11 -16.51 16.45 -20.88
C PRO A 11 -15.62 17.62 -21.34
N VAL A 12 -16.23 18.80 -21.51
CA VAL A 12 -15.57 20.01 -22.06
C VAL A 12 -14.32 20.38 -21.25
N THR A 13 -14.23 19.93 -20.00
CA THR A 13 -13.01 19.89 -19.20
C THR A 13 -12.96 18.61 -18.35
N LEU A 14 -11.90 17.82 -18.50
CA LEU A 14 -11.56 16.76 -17.55
C LEU A 14 -10.86 17.43 -16.35
N SER A 15 -11.46 17.36 -15.16
CA SER A 15 -10.88 17.93 -13.93
C SER A 15 -10.12 16.84 -13.18
N LEU A 16 -8.80 16.99 -13.09
CA LEU A 16 -7.95 16.04 -12.36
C LEU A 16 -8.33 16.01 -10.88
N GLY A 17 -8.67 17.17 -10.30
CA GLY A 17 -9.11 17.27 -8.91
C GLY A 17 -10.33 16.40 -8.62
N ARG A 18 -11.35 16.44 -9.49
CA ARG A 18 -12.55 15.60 -9.35
C ARG A 18 -12.24 14.12 -9.53
N SER A 19 -11.39 13.76 -10.49
CA SER A 19 -10.97 12.36 -10.67
C SER A 19 -10.28 11.82 -9.41
N LEU A 20 -9.42 12.59 -8.78
CA LEU A 20 -8.75 12.18 -7.55
C LEU A 20 -9.71 12.08 -6.35
N GLU A 21 -10.76 12.90 -6.30
CA GLU A 21 -11.80 12.76 -5.27
C GLU A 21 -12.54 11.42 -5.40
N THR A 22 -12.85 10.97 -6.62
CA THR A 22 -13.45 9.64 -6.81
C THR A 22 -12.52 8.50 -6.37
N VAL A 23 -11.20 8.69 -6.48
CA VAL A 23 -10.21 7.74 -5.97
C VAL A 23 -10.22 7.71 -4.42
N ILE A 24 -10.34 8.86 -3.78
CA ILE A 24 -10.47 8.96 -2.31
C ILE A 24 -11.71 8.20 -1.85
N GLU A 25 -12.87 8.46 -2.47
CA GLU A 25 -14.13 7.78 -2.16
C GLU A 25 -14.02 6.26 -2.34
N TYR A 26 -13.40 5.82 -3.44
CA TYR A 26 -13.13 4.41 -3.68
C TYR A 26 -12.31 3.77 -2.55
N TYR A 27 -11.21 4.41 -2.13
CA TYR A 27 -10.38 3.88 -1.05
C TYR A 27 -11.09 3.87 0.30
N GLN A 28 -11.89 4.88 0.61
CA GLN A 28 -12.68 4.93 1.84
C GLN A 28 -13.70 3.79 1.90
N ASN A 29 -14.46 3.58 0.83
CA ASN A 29 -15.42 2.48 0.75
C ASN A 29 -14.71 1.12 0.83
N ARG A 30 -13.58 0.97 0.11
CA ARG A 30 -12.80 -0.26 0.15
C ARG A 30 -12.27 -0.56 1.55
N THR A 31 -11.80 0.46 2.27
CA THR A 31 -11.34 0.31 3.65
C THR A 31 -12.46 -0.14 4.58
N GLN A 32 -13.67 0.40 4.44
CA GLN A 32 -14.81 -0.03 5.23
C GLN A 32 -15.14 -1.52 5.00
N LEU A 33 -15.09 -1.97 3.76
CA LEU A 33 -15.27 -3.39 3.41
C LEU A 33 -14.14 -4.26 3.98
N ASP A 34 -12.89 -3.87 3.74
CA ASP A 34 -11.70 -4.59 4.21
C ASP A 34 -11.72 -4.75 5.75
N CYS A 35 -12.07 -3.69 6.49
CA CYS A 35 -12.14 -3.74 7.96
C CYS A 35 -13.34 -4.51 8.52
N SER A 36 -14.33 -4.84 7.70
CA SER A 36 -15.48 -5.65 8.11
C SER A 36 -15.22 -7.17 8.05
N VAL A 37 -14.17 -7.58 7.31
CA VAL A 37 -13.83 -8.98 7.07
C VAL A 37 -12.67 -9.41 7.97
N LYS A 38 -12.75 -10.64 8.51
CA LYS A 38 -11.73 -11.19 9.42
C LYS A 38 -10.45 -11.65 8.72
N VAL A 39 -10.51 -11.85 7.40
CA VAL A 39 -9.41 -12.31 6.54
C VAL A 39 -9.33 -11.42 5.32
N MET A 40 -8.18 -10.81 5.09
CA MET A 40 -7.93 -9.91 3.96
C MET A 40 -6.87 -10.48 3.01
N ASN A 41 -6.79 -9.92 1.81
CA ASN A 41 -5.69 -10.16 0.87
C ASN A 41 -4.90 -8.86 0.68
N PRO A 42 -3.59 -8.83 0.97
CA PRO A 42 -2.77 -7.64 0.74
C PRO A 42 -2.55 -7.43 -0.76
N ILE A 43 -2.69 -6.19 -1.23
CA ILE A 43 -2.52 -5.82 -2.64
C ILE A 43 -1.65 -4.57 -2.77
N GLY A 44 -0.91 -4.48 -3.86
CA GLY A 44 -0.25 -3.24 -4.28
C GLY A 44 -1.28 -2.21 -4.75
N GLN A 45 -1.02 -0.94 -4.50
CA GLN A 45 -1.94 0.15 -4.84
C GLN A 45 -1.24 1.14 -5.76
N ALA A 46 -1.84 1.38 -6.93
CA ALA A 46 -1.33 2.32 -7.90
C ALA A 46 -2.47 3.13 -8.52
N VAL A 47 -2.19 4.39 -8.83
CA VAL A 47 -3.08 5.25 -9.60
C VAL A 47 -2.30 5.76 -10.81
N VAL A 48 -2.80 5.43 -12.00
CA VAL A 48 -2.19 5.86 -13.25
C VAL A 48 -2.95 7.09 -13.75
N VAL A 49 -2.22 8.20 -13.92
CA VAL A 49 -2.78 9.47 -14.37
C VAL A 49 -2.27 9.76 -15.77
N PHE A 50 -3.16 9.73 -16.76
CA PHE A 50 -2.85 10.09 -18.13
C PHE A 50 -3.04 11.59 -18.33
N GLY A 51 -1.94 12.30 -18.54
CA GLY A 51 -1.92 13.69 -18.97
C GLY A 51 -1.84 13.79 -20.48
N GLY A 52 -2.78 14.53 -21.08
CA GLY A 52 -2.62 15.05 -22.43
C GLY A 52 -2.02 16.47 -22.41
N ASP A 53 -1.95 17.12 -23.57
CA ASP A 53 -1.46 18.49 -23.73
C ASP A 53 -2.37 19.57 -23.10
N GLY A 54 -3.40 19.17 -22.36
CA GLY A 54 -4.34 20.03 -21.68
C GLY A 54 -3.70 20.71 -20.48
N ARG A 55 -3.70 22.05 -20.48
CA ARG A 55 -3.25 22.83 -19.31
C ARG A 55 -4.27 22.72 -18.18
N LEU A 56 -3.81 22.35 -17.00
CA LEU A 56 -4.62 22.42 -15.78
C LEU A 56 -4.82 23.89 -15.41
N THR A 57 -6.06 24.26 -15.07
CA THR A 57 -6.33 25.58 -14.50
C THR A 57 -5.72 25.67 -13.10
N THR A 58 -5.37 26.87 -12.63
CA THR A 58 -4.79 27.07 -11.29
C THR A 58 -5.68 26.51 -10.18
N SER A 59 -7.01 26.63 -10.33
CA SER A 59 -7.98 26.10 -9.36
C SER A 59 -8.02 24.57 -9.37
N ASP A 60 -7.98 23.94 -10.54
CA ASP A 60 -7.96 22.48 -10.65
C ASP A 60 -6.62 21.90 -10.18
N ASN A 61 -5.50 22.56 -10.46
CA ASN A 61 -4.18 22.18 -9.94
C ASN A 61 -4.15 22.22 -8.39
N THR A 62 -4.66 23.30 -7.80
CA THR A 62 -4.76 23.43 -6.33
C THR A 62 -5.63 22.34 -5.72
N ARG A 63 -6.75 22.01 -6.38
CA ARG A 63 -7.66 20.94 -5.95
C ARG A 63 -7.00 19.57 -6.07
N ALA A 64 -6.38 19.26 -7.20
CA ALA A 64 -5.66 18.01 -7.44
C ALA A 64 -4.56 17.80 -6.41
N ARG A 65 -3.75 18.82 -6.13
CA ARG A 65 -2.70 18.76 -5.11
C ARG A 65 -3.25 18.41 -3.73
N ARG A 66 -4.33 19.07 -3.29
CA ARG A 66 -4.97 18.77 -2.00
C ARG A 66 -5.49 17.33 -1.94
N SER A 67 -6.11 16.85 -3.03
CA SER A 67 -6.60 15.48 -3.10
C SER A 67 -5.44 14.48 -3.06
N LEU A 68 -4.33 14.74 -3.75
CA LEU A 68 -3.12 13.90 -3.68
C LEU A 68 -2.53 13.86 -2.28
N GLU A 69 -2.39 15.01 -1.63
CA GLU A 69 -1.93 15.10 -0.23
C GLU A 69 -2.82 14.25 0.69
N THR A 70 -4.14 14.32 0.50
CA THR A 70 -5.11 13.50 1.25
C THR A 70 -4.90 12.00 0.99
N ILE A 71 -4.74 11.59 -0.27
CA ILE A 71 -4.47 10.19 -0.62
C ILE A 71 -3.16 9.73 0.01
N LYS A 72 -2.09 10.51 -0.08
CA LYS A 72 -0.77 10.14 0.46
C LYS A 72 -0.74 10.11 1.98
N GLN A 73 -1.49 10.97 2.66
CA GLN A 73 -1.59 10.94 4.11
C GLN A 73 -2.37 9.72 4.63
N ALA A 74 -3.44 9.34 3.92
CA ALA A 74 -4.30 8.21 4.31
C ALA A 74 -3.78 6.85 3.82
N TYR A 75 -3.20 6.80 2.62
CA TYR A 75 -2.71 5.61 1.93
C TYR A 75 -1.30 5.85 1.38
N PRO A 76 -0.30 6.07 2.25
CA PRO A 76 1.05 6.46 1.86
C PRO A 76 1.75 5.47 0.92
N GLN A 77 1.36 4.18 0.94
CA GLN A 77 1.82 3.15 0.03
C GLN A 77 1.36 3.31 -1.44
N THR A 78 0.39 4.18 -1.73
CA THR A 78 -0.17 4.32 -3.08
C THR A 78 0.86 4.94 -3.99
N VAL A 79 1.24 4.26 -5.07
CA VAL A 79 2.18 4.78 -6.07
C VAL A 79 1.41 5.56 -7.14
N MET A 80 1.82 6.80 -7.43
CA MET A 80 1.28 7.56 -8.55
C MET A 80 2.17 7.35 -9.77
N VAL A 81 1.57 6.94 -10.89
CA VAL A 81 2.25 6.81 -12.19
C VAL A 81 1.67 7.84 -13.14
N TYR A 82 2.40 8.91 -13.39
CA TYR A 82 2.01 9.97 -14.31
C TYR A 82 2.49 9.62 -15.71
N VAL A 83 1.61 9.69 -16.70
CA VAL A 83 1.95 9.45 -18.11
C VAL A 83 1.76 10.77 -18.86
N SER A 84 2.86 11.37 -19.32
CA SER A 84 2.85 12.71 -19.94
C SER A 84 3.98 12.86 -20.94
N GLN A 85 3.71 13.51 -22.07
CA GLN A 85 4.76 13.93 -23.02
C GLN A 85 5.61 15.08 -22.45
N ASP A 86 4.98 15.94 -21.66
CA ASP A 86 5.66 17.03 -20.97
C ASP A 86 6.27 16.52 -19.67
N VAL A 87 7.59 16.28 -19.71
CA VAL A 87 8.37 15.71 -18.60
C VAL A 87 8.58 16.74 -17.48
N ASP A 88 8.56 18.03 -17.79
CA ASP A 88 8.74 19.12 -16.82
C ASP A 88 7.44 19.87 -16.52
N GLY A 89 6.32 19.34 -17.01
CA GLY A 89 5.01 19.95 -16.88
C GLY A 89 4.38 19.85 -15.49
N VAL A 90 3.17 20.37 -15.39
CA VAL A 90 2.38 20.47 -14.15
C VAL A 90 2.20 19.12 -13.43
N LEU A 91 2.18 18.00 -14.16
CA LEU A 91 2.07 16.67 -13.56
C LEU A 91 3.30 16.26 -12.74
N LYS A 92 4.50 16.73 -13.12
CA LYS A 92 5.70 16.51 -12.32
C LYS A 92 5.66 17.28 -11.00
N GLU A 93 5.10 18.50 -11.01
CA GLU A 93 4.91 19.30 -9.79
C GLU A 93 3.91 18.67 -8.81
N LEU A 94 3.02 17.81 -9.30
CA LEU A 94 2.07 17.05 -8.50
C LEU A 94 2.67 15.77 -7.89
N SER A 95 3.90 15.40 -8.26
CA SER A 95 4.63 14.30 -7.63
C SER A 95 5.02 14.67 -6.20
N LEU A 96 4.39 14.04 -5.21
CA LEU A 96 4.61 14.38 -3.79
C LEU A 96 5.70 13.53 -3.14
N ASN A 97 5.84 12.28 -3.59
CA ASN A 97 6.77 11.31 -3.02
C ASN A 97 7.81 10.88 -4.05
N GLU A 98 8.98 10.46 -3.57
CA GLU A 98 10.03 9.86 -4.40
C GLU A 98 9.63 8.49 -5.01
N ASP A 99 8.56 7.87 -4.49
CA ASP A 99 8.00 6.63 -5.01
C ASP A 99 7.13 6.85 -6.25
N ASP A 100 6.73 8.09 -6.53
CA ASP A 100 5.94 8.43 -7.71
C ASP A 100 6.82 8.44 -8.96
N SER A 101 6.24 8.05 -10.09
CA SER A 101 6.98 7.93 -11.35
C SER A 101 6.32 8.68 -12.48
N LEU A 102 7.16 9.23 -13.37
CA LEU A 102 6.75 9.88 -14.59
C LEU A 102 7.20 9.04 -15.78
N VAL A 103 6.25 8.63 -16.60
CA VAL A 103 6.48 7.83 -17.80
C VAL A 103 6.23 8.72 -19.01
N ASN A 104 7.28 8.95 -19.79
CA ASN A 104 7.14 9.61 -21.09
C ASN A 104 6.61 8.58 -22.11
N PRO A 105 5.40 8.80 -22.67
CA PRO A 105 4.83 7.90 -23.66
C PRO A 105 5.69 7.88 -24.92
N SER A 106 5.92 6.69 -25.45
CA SER A 106 6.57 6.51 -26.75
C SER A 106 5.59 6.73 -27.90
N THR A 107 6.11 6.86 -29.12
CA THR A 107 5.30 6.91 -30.35
C THR A 107 4.45 5.65 -30.53
N ASP A 108 4.94 4.50 -30.07
CA ASP A 108 4.18 3.26 -30.00
C ASP A 108 3.45 3.12 -28.65
N VAL A 109 2.18 2.71 -28.74
CA VAL A 109 1.30 2.48 -27.58
C VAL A 109 1.74 1.23 -26.83
N LEU A 110 2.17 0.18 -27.53
CA LEU A 110 2.56 -1.08 -26.89
C LEU A 110 3.79 -0.89 -26.00
N SER A 111 4.79 -0.14 -26.47
CA SER A 111 5.95 0.19 -25.62
C SER A 111 5.62 1.10 -24.44
N THR A 112 4.60 1.96 -24.54
CA THR A 112 4.14 2.75 -23.39
C THR A 112 3.46 1.86 -22.35
N VAL A 113 2.59 0.94 -22.80
CA VAL A 113 1.93 -0.03 -21.93
C VAL A 113 2.96 -0.94 -21.25
N ALA A 114 3.99 -1.39 -21.99
CA ALA A 114 5.06 -2.19 -21.42
C ALA A 114 5.82 -1.46 -20.29
N LYS A 115 6.15 -0.18 -20.48
CA LYS A 115 6.79 0.65 -19.44
C LYS A 115 5.90 0.81 -18.20
N ILE A 116 4.59 1.04 -18.40
CA ILE A 116 3.64 1.15 -17.29
C ILE A 116 3.55 -0.19 -16.55
N ALA A 117 3.43 -1.30 -17.29
CA ALA A 117 3.36 -2.64 -16.71
C ALA A 117 4.62 -2.99 -15.90
N GLU A 118 5.80 -2.63 -16.40
CA GLU A 118 7.07 -2.77 -15.68
C GLU A 118 7.08 -1.99 -14.35
N LYS A 119 6.54 -0.76 -14.33
CA LYS A 119 6.43 0.02 -13.10
C LYS A 119 5.41 -0.56 -12.12
N LEU A 120 4.31 -1.11 -12.62
CA LEU A 120 3.25 -1.69 -11.79
C LEU A 120 3.64 -3.07 -11.23
N SER A 121 4.47 -3.85 -11.93
CA SER A 121 4.84 -5.21 -11.52
C SER A 121 5.74 -5.25 -10.28
N VAL A 122 6.47 -4.17 -10.00
CA VAL A 122 7.38 -4.08 -8.85
C VAL A 122 6.72 -3.52 -7.59
N ILE A 123 5.45 -3.11 -7.65
CA ILE A 123 4.77 -2.46 -6.52
C ILE A 123 4.46 -3.53 -5.46
N PRO A 124 5.03 -3.41 -4.25
CA PRO A 124 4.82 -4.41 -3.20
C PRO A 124 3.42 -4.32 -2.61
N ALA A 125 2.94 -5.46 -2.12
CA ALA A 125 1.63 -5.55 -1.47
C ALA A 125 1.68 -4.93 -0.07
N SER A 126 0.74 -4.04 0.24
CA SER A 126 0.75 -3.34 1.53
C SER A 126 0.12 -4.17 2.66
N LEU A 127 0.84 -4.31 3.78
CA LEU A 127 0.36 -5.07 4.93
C LEU A 127 -0.42 -4.23 5.94
N ILE A 128 -0.16 -2.92 6.05
CA ILE A 128 -0.83 -2.09 7.06
C ILE A 128 -2.13 -1.52 6.52
N LYS A 129 -3.21 -1.79 7.26
CA LYS A 129 -4.51 -1.12 7.11
C LYS A 129 -4.76 -0.26 8.34
N PHE A 130 -4.32 0.99 8.30
CA PHE A 130 -4.31 1.92 9.43
C PHE A 130 -5.70 2.26 10.01
N TYR A 131 -6.78 1.96 9.29
CA TYR A 131 -8.13 2.33 9.72
C TYR A 131 -8.95 1.14 10.27
N CYS A 132 -8.38 -0.07 10.31
CA CYS A 132 -9.05 -1.25 10.87
C CYS A 132 -8.72 -1.42 12.35
N ASN A 133 -9.69 -1.76 13.21
CA ASN A 133 -9.46 -1.91 14.64
C ASN A 133 -8.34 -2.95 14.95
N HIS A 134 -7.34 -2.56 15.75
CA HIS A 134 -5.93 -2.92 15.53
C HIS A 134 -5.32 -4.07 16.34
N SER A 135 -6.09 -4.91 17.03
CA SER A 135 -5.44 -5.88 17.91
C SER A 135 -4.76 -7.03 17.14
N ASP A 136 -5.38 -7.55 16.08
CA ASP A 136 -4.84 -8.67 15.30
C ASP A 136 -5.47 -8.72 13.90
N VAL A 137 -4.84 -8.05 12.94
CA VAL A 137 -5.30 -8.09 11.55
C VAL A 137 -4.67 -9.29 10.84
N ARG A 138 -5.50 -10.09 10.16
CA ARG A 138 -5.10 -11.34 9.50
C ARG A 138 -5.29 -11.26 7.99
N PHE A 139 -4.27 -11.74 7.29
CA PHE A 139 -4.28 -11.97 5.86
C PHE A 139 -4.08 -13.45 5.54
N GLU A 140 -4.75 -13.91 4.49
CA GLU A 140 -4.48 -15.20 3.88
C GLU A 140 -3.92 -14.96 2.50
N HIS A 141 -2.74 -15.54 2.25
CA HIS A 141 -2.04 -15.43 0.99
C HIS A 141 -1.68 -16.82 0.49
N TYR A 142 -1.97 -17.09 -0.77
CA TYR A 142 -1.63 -18.34 -1.44
C TYR A 142 -0.38 -18.12 -2.30
N ALA A 143 0.76 -18.63 -1.82
CA ALA A 143 2.05 -18.46 -2.46
C ALA A 143 2.22 -19.47 -3.60
N THR A 144 2.51 -18.98 -4.81
CA THR A 144 2.82 -19.84 -5.96
C THR A 144 4.31 -20.23 -5.92
N PRO A 145 4.66 -21.53 -6.01
CA PRO A 145 6.06 -21.96 -6.04
C PRO A 145 6.87 -21.28 -7.14
N GLY A 146 8.09 -20.86 -6.81
CA GLY A 146 8.98 -20.17 -7.74
C GLY A 146 8.63 -18.71 -8.04
N VAL A 147 7.53 -18.19 -7.51
CA VAL A 147 7.15 -16.77 -7.61
C VAL A 147 7.44 -16.07 -6.28
N GLU A 148 8.24 -15.01 -6.33
CA GLU A 148 8.51 -14.15 -5.18
C GLU A 148 7.37 -13.13 -5.03
N THR A 149 6.76 -13.10 -3.85
CA THR A 149 5.79 -12.05 -3.50
C THR A 149 6.42 -11.11 -2.48
N VAL A 150 6.41 -9.81 -2.78
CA VAL A 150 6.97 -8.79 -1.89
C VAL A 150 5.84 -8.04 -1.19
N PHE A 151 5.92 -8.01 0.12
CA PHE A 151 5.05 -7.22 0.99
C PHE A 151 5.81 -6.03 1.56
N GLN A 152 5.11 -4.91 1.81
CA GLN A 152 5.72 -3.70 2.36
C GLN A 152 4.89 -3.10 3.50
N ILE A 153 5.63 -2.60 4.50
CA ILE A 153 5.16 -1.61 5.46
C ILE A 153 5.85 -0.30 5.12
N HIS A 154 5.06 0.68 4.71
CA HIS A 154 5.55 1.99 4.30
C HIS A 154 6.11 2.79 5.49
N ARG A 155 7.17 3.58 5.27
CA ARG A 155 7.86 4.38 6.29
C ARG A 155 6.96 5.27 7.13
N GLU A 156 5.91 5.82 6.52
CA GLU A 156 4.92 6.67 7.22
C GLU A 156 4.19 5.94 8.35
N TYR A 157 4.08 4.61 8.27
CA TYR A 157 3.57 3.80 9.37
C TYR A 157 4.63 3.54 10.45
N ILE A 158 5.88 3.31 10.04
CA ILE A 158 7.01 3.08 10.94
C ILE A 158 7.33 4.33 11.78
N LYS A 159 7.21 5.53 11.22
CA LYS A 159 7.38 6.80 11.95
C LYS A 159 6.44 6.96 13.14
N ARG A 160 5.28 6.29 13.10
CA ARG A 160 4.22 6.44 14.11
C ARG A 160 4.30 5.38 15.22
N GLY A 161 5.10 4.33 15.04
CA GLY A 161 5.19 3.24 16.00
C GLY A 161 5.87 1.99 15.47
N TYR A 162 5.76 0.90 16.24
CA TYR A 162 6.34 -0.38 15.91
C TYR A 162 5.27 -1.35 15.39
N VAL A 163 5.67 -2.18 14.43
CA VAL A 163 4.84 -3.25 13.90
C VAL A 163 5.50 -4.58 14.22
N ASN A 164 4.74 -5.50 14.78
CA ASN A 164 5.13 -6.90 14.85
C ASN A 164 4.36 -7.68 13.79
N THR A 165 5.09 -8.28 12.84
CA THR A 165 4.53 -9.06 11.75
C THR A 165 4.88 -10.53 11.93
N LYS A 166 3.88 -11.39 11.88
CA LYS A 166 4.04 -12.85 12.00
C LYS A 166 3.57 -13.53 10.73
N PHE A 167 4.34 -14.51 10.29
CA PHE A 167 4.02 -15.38 9.17
C PHE A 167 3.93 -16.81 9.67
N MET A 168 2.86 -17.51 9.27
CA MET A 168 2.62 -18.89 9.63
C MET A 168 2.38 -19.71 8.36
N ASN A 169 3.25 -20.69 8.11
CA ASN A 169 3.11 -21.66 7.04
C ASN A 169 2.04 -22.69 7.45
N LYS A 170 1.02 -22.94 6.63
CA LYS A 170 -0.03 -23.91 6.94
C LYS A 170 0.00 -25.10 5.99
N TYR A 171 -0.28 -26.27 6.57
CA TYR A 171 -0.64 -27.52 5.90
C TYR A 171 0.48 -28.21 5.12
N TYR A 172 1.07 -27.55 4.11
CA TYR A 172 1.99 -28.19 3.17
C TYR A 172 2.92 -27.19 2.47
N GLY A 173 4.02 -27.72 1.95
CA GLY A 173 5.04 -26.96 1.24
C GLY A 173 6.00 -26.22 2.17
N ASP A 174 7.21 -25.97 1.65
CA ASP A 174 8.24 -25.23 2.35
C ASP A 174 8.38 -23.85 1.72
N LEU A 175 8.54 -22.85 2.58
CA LEU A 175 8.69 -21.47 2.14
C LEU A 175 9.88 -20.80 2.82
N SER A 176 10.35 -19.73 2.22
CA SER A 176 11.39 -18.88 2.76
C SER A 176 10.86 -17.46 2.86
N ILE A 177 11.11 -16.82 4.00
CA ILE A 177 10.74 -15.43 4.23
C ILE A 177 11.99 -14.64 4.48
N CYS A 178 12.21 -13.63 3.64
CA CYS A 178 13.28 -12.67 3.79
C CYS A 178 12.73 -11.35 4.31
N PHE A 179 13.44 -10.76 5.27
CA PHE A 179 13.11 -9.50 5.91
C PHE A 179 14.26 -8.52 5.68
N PHE A 180 13.95 -7.33 5.15
CA PHE A 180 14.96 -6.35 4.72
C PHE A 180 14.39 -4.93 4.60
N THR A 181 15.27 -3.95 4.39
CA THR A 181 14.86 -2.56 4.11
C THR A 181 15.16 -2.21 2.66
N SER A 182 14.21 -1.57 1.97
CA SER A 182 14.32 -1.32 0.52
C SER A 182 15.34 -0.22 0.18
N ARG A 183 15.49 0.80 1.06
CA ARG A 183 16.21 2.03 0.73
C ARG A 183 17.52 2.24 1.47
N THR A 184 17.77 1.51 2.55
CA THR A 184 18.89 1.84 3.46
C THR A 184 20.06 0.88 3.41
N TYR A 185 19.90 -0.41 3.15
CA TYR A 185 21.05 -1.33 3.12
C TYR A 185 20.75 -2.56 2.27
N THR A 186 21.32 -2.64 1.06
CA THR A 186 21.19 -3.82 0.16
C THR A 186 21.70 -5.13 0.77
N ASN A 187 22.49 -5.07 1.85
CA ASN A 187 23.09 -6.22 2.50
C ASN A 187 22.37 -6.65 3.80
N ASN A 188 21.23 -6.06 4.17
CA ASN A 188 20.52 -6.39 5.42
C ASN A 188 19.44 -7.47 5.26
N ARG A 189 19.44 -8.20 4.14
CA ARG A 189 18.43 -9.23 3.86
C ARG A 189 18.65 -10.47 4.71
N GLN A 190 17.75 -10.67 5.68
CA GLN A 190 17.74 -11.84 6.56
C GLN A 190 16.67 -12.81 6.11
N CYS A 191 17.07 -13.98 5.61
CA CYS A 191 16.15 -15.00 5.13
C CYS A 191 16.04 -16.16 6.11
N HIS A 192 14.81 -16.59 6.38
CA HIS A 192 14.50 -17.68 7.27
C HIS A 192 13.63 -18.72 6.56
N PRO A 193 14.05 -20.00 6.52
CA PRO A 193 13.18 -21.06 6.06
C PRO A 193 12.04 -21.26 7.07
N LEU A 194 10.83 -21.49 6.57
CA LEU A 194 9.65 -21.77 7.35
C LEU A 194 9.08 -23.12 6.91
N THR A 195 9.25 -24.12 7.76
CA THR A 195 8.74 -25.47 7.53
C THR A 195 7.23 -25.52 7.77
N VAL A 196 6.61 -26.61 7.33
CA VAL A 196 5.16 -26.84 7.49
C VAL A 196 4.70 -26.65 8.94
N ASN A 197 3.63 -25.87 9.13
CA ASN A 197 3.02 -25.55 10.43
C ASN A 197 3.93 -24.80 11.41
N SER A 198 5.04 -24.24 10.94
CA SER A 198 5.88 -23.35 11.74
C SER A 198 5.50 -21.88 11.53
N GLU A 199 5.90 -21.05 12.49
CA GLU A 199 5.70 -19.60 12.44
C GLU A 199 6.98 -18.84 12.76
N ILE A 200 7.07 -17.63 12.22
CA ILE A 200 8.15 -16.68 12.48
C ILE A 200 7.57 -15.29 12.68
N SER A 201 8.13 -14.54 13.62
CA SER A 201 7.73 -13.17 13.93
C SER A 201 8.90 -12.22 13.73
N PHE A 202 8.60 -11.04 13.17
CA PHE A 202 9.54 -9.97 12.92
C PHE A 202 9.04 -8.69 13.57
N ASN A 203 9.92 -8.03 14.33
CA ASN A 203 9.64 -6.72 14.89
C ASN A 203 10.26 -5.64 13.98
N SER A 204 9.50 -4.61 13.61
CA SER A 204 9.99 -3.53 12.75
C SER A 204 11.18 -2.77 13.36
N GLY A 205 11.26 -2.72 14.69
CA GLY A 205 12.31 -2.07 15.46
C GLY A 205 13.70 -2.66 15.30
N SER A 206 13.83 -3.89 14.77
CA SER A 206 15.14 -4.52 14.57
C SER A 206 15.89 -3.97 13.36
N LEU A 207 15.18 -3.43 12.35
CA LEU A 207 15.78 -2.86 11.14
C LEU A 207 15.47 -1.37 10.93
N CYS A 208 14.32 -0.90 11.42
CA CYS A 208 13.88 0.48 11.26
C CYS A 208 13.62 1.12 12.63
N THR A 209 13.95 2.41 12.74
CA THR A 209 13.59 3.25 13.90
C THR A 209 12.53 4.25 13.48
N PRO A 210 11.68 4.76 14.40
CA PRO A 210 10.68 5.76 14.06
C PRO A 210 11.26 7.04 13.42
N ASP A 211 12.51 7.36 13.76
CA ASP A 211 13.21 8.53 13.21
C ASP A 211 13.80 8.29 11.80
N SER A 212 13.77 7.06 11.27
CA SER A 212 14.33 6.75 9.96
C SER A 212 13.27 6.67 8.86
N SER A 213 13.62 7.15 7.66
CA SER A 213 12.83 7.04 6.43
C SER A 213 12.91 5.62 5.84
N CYS A 214 12.56 4.63 6.65
CA CYS A 214 12.81 3.22 6.37
C CYS A 214 11.54 2.52 5.87
N ASP A 215 11.57 2.04 4.63
CA ASP A 215 10.55 1.12 4.11
C ASP A 215 10.96 -0.31 4.42
N LEU A 216 10.05 -1.02 5.08
CA LEU A 216 10.26 -2.38 5.55
C LEU A 216 9.59 -3.35 4.59
N GLN A 217 10.36 -4.32 4.07
CA GLN A 217 9.87 -5.28 3.10
C GLN A 217 10.05 -6.72 3.57
N TYR A 218 9.09 -7.55 3.16
CA TYR A 218 9.11 -8.98 3.34
C TYR A 218 9.02 -9.63 1.96
N SER A 219 9.99 -10.46 1.61
CA SER A 219 9.94 -11.30 0.43
C SER A 219 9.55 -12.70 0.84
N LEU A 220 8.54 -13.25 0.18
CA LEU A 220 8.04 -14.59 0.41
C LEU A 220 8.23 -15.41 -0.86
N THR A 221 8.92 -16.53 -0.74
CA THR A 221 9.14 -17.47 -1.83
C THR A 221 8.79 -18.87 -1.37
N ALA A 222 7.85 -19.53 -2.05
CA ALA A 222 7.58 -20.95 -1.86
C ALA A 222 8.58 -21.76 -2.70
N ASN A 223 9.29 -22.69 -2.06
CA ASN A 223 10.32 -23.51 -2.72
C ASN A 223 9.70 -24.74 -3.39
N ASN A 224 8.71 -25.34 -2.76
CA ASN A 224 8.03 -26.53 -3.27
C ASN A 224 6.60 -26.59 -2.71
N SER A 225 5.60 -26.85 -3.56
CA SER A 225 4.29 -27.26 -3.09
C SER A 225 4.27 -28.79 -3.03
N GLN A 226 4.23 -29.33 -1.81
CA GLN A 226 3.85 -30.72 -1.65
C GLN A 226 2.34 -30.78 -1.93
N ILE A 227 1.94 -31.16 -3.15
CA ILE A 227 0.55 -31.23 -3.57
C ILE A 227 -0.24 -32.04 -2.54
N LYS A 228 -1.03 -31.34 -1.70
CA LYS A 228 -1.93 -31.94 -0.72
C LYS A 228 -3.18 -31.09 -0.68
N CYS A 229 -4.30 -31.66 -1.12
CA CYS A 229 -5.63 -31.13 -0.86
C CYS A 229 -5.95 -31.30 0.64
N ALA A 230 -5.44 -30.42 1.49
CA ALA A 230 -5.72 -30.43 2.92
C ALA A 230 -6.93 -29.56 3.31
N GLU A 231 -7.32 -28.61 2.46
CA GLU A 231 -8.50 -27.76 2.65
C GLU A 231 -9.76 -28.47 2.13
N THR A 232 -10.89 -28.25 2.80
CA THR A 232 -12.20 -28.83 2.45
C THR A 232 -12.67 -28.52 1.03
N ASP A 233 -12.12 -27.48 0.40
CA ASP A 233 -12.54 -26.99 -0.92
C ASP A 233 -11.42 -27.04 -1.98
N CYS A 234 -10.25 -27.63 -1.65
CA CYS A 234 -9.04 -27.74 -2.48
C CYS A 234 -8.92 -26.72 -3.64
N ARG A 235 -9.03 -25.43 -3.31
CA ARG A 235 -9.22 -24.38 -4.32
C ARG A 235 -7.95 -24.10 -5.11
N TYR A 236 -6.78 -24.29 -4.47
CA TYR A 236 -5.45 -24.03 -5.03
C TYR A 236 -4.44 -25.15 -4.63
N PRO A 237 -4.51 -26.33 -5.27
CA PRO A 237 -3.73 -27.51 -4.88
C PRO A 237 -2.21 -27.35 -5.04
N ASP A 238 -1.80 -26.40 -5.88
CA ASP A 238 -0.43 -26.09 -6.25
C ASP A 238 0.18 -24.91 -5.47
N GLN A 239 -0.63 -24.20 -4.67
CA GLN A 239 -0.20 -23.01 -3.92
C GLN A 239 -0.11 -23.30 -2.42
N VAL A 240 0.85 -22.68 -1.74
CA VAL A 240 1.09 -22.84 -0.30
C VAL A 240 0.33 -21.75 0.48
N LEU A 241 -0.53 -22.14 1.42
CA LEU A 241 -1.24 -21.18 2.26
C LEU A 241 -0.31 -20.59 3.33
N VAL A 242 -0.27 -19.26 3.37
CA VAL A 242 0.43 -18.50 4.39
C VAL A 242 -0.55 -17.56 5.07
N ILE A 243 -0.56 -17.64 6.40
CA ILE A 243 -1.32 -16.70 7.23
C ILE A 243 -0.36 -15.63 7.73
N ILE A 244 -0.64 -14.38 7.39
CA ILE A 244 0.13 -13.22 7.81
C ILE A 244 -0.71 -12.47 8.84
N THR A 245 -0.15 -12.19 10.01
CA THR A 245 -0.80 -11.37 11.04
C THR A 245 0.11 -10.22 11.42
N TYR A 246 -0.44 -9.04 11.64
CA TYR A 246 0.31 -7.95 12.24
C TYR A 246 -0.42 -7.35 13.44
N SER A 247 0.38 -6.88 14.39
CA SER A 247 -0.06 -6.02 15.47
C SER A 247 0.75 -4.72 15.45
N TYR A 248 0.08 -3.62 15.74
CA TYR A 248 0.65 -2.28 15.72
C TYR A 248 0.65 -1.70 17.13
N SER A 249 1.81 -1.24 17.60
CA SER A 249 1.93 -0.48 18.85
C SER A 249 2.34 0.96 18.52
N SER A 250 1.46 1.91 18.81
CA SER A 250 1.77 3.33 18.66
C SER A 250 2.88 3.71 19.62
N GLY A 251 3.96 4.30 19.11
CA GLY A 251 4.99 4.94 19.93
C GLY A 251 4.45 6.26 20.44
N ALA A 252 3.55 6.24 21.43
CA ALA A 252 3.05 7.46 22.02
C ALA A 252 4.18 8.13 22.82
N SER A 253 4.71 9.24 22.29
CA SER A 253 5.20 10.31 23.15
C SER A 253 4.00 10.84 23.93
N SER A 254 4.01 10.55 25.23
CA SER A 254 2.98 10.80 26.23
C SER A 254 2.80 12.29 26.55
N LEU A 255 2.43 13.14 25.58
CA LEU A 255 2.28 14.58 25.81
C LEU A 255 0.94 15.20 25.41
N VAL A 256 0.05 14.49 24.69
CA VAL A 256 -1.27 15.04 24.34
C VAL A 256 -2.38 14.66 25.32
N ALA A 257 -2.14 13.69 26.21
CA ALA A 257 -3.11 13.29 27.24
C ALA A 257 -3.28 14.32 28.38
N ASN A 258 -2.35 15.26 28.57
CA ASN A 258 -2.40 16.25 29.66
C ASN A 258 -3.10 17.57 29.32
N PHE A 259 -3.42 17.85 28.05
CA PHE A 259 -4.09 19.10 27.68
C PHE A 259 -5.62 19.04 27.78
N CYS A 260 -6.23 17.84 27.72
CA CYS A 260 -7.69 17.70 27.90
C CYS A 260 -8.12 17.55 29.36
N ALA A 261 -7.23 17.16 30.28
CA ALA A 261 -7.56 17.00 31.70
C ALA A 261 -7.62 18.33 32.48
N LEU A 262 -6.99 19.40 31.97
CA LEU A 262 -6.94 20.71 32.64
C LEU A 262 -8.13 21.63 32.32
N PHE A 263 -8.83 21.43 31.21
CA PHE A 263 -10.04 22.23 30.89
C PHE A 263 -11.34 21.65 31.49
N GLY A 264 -11.35 20.37 31.86
CA GLY A 264 -12.50 19.74 32.54
C GLY A 264 -12.66 20.14 34.02
N LEU A 265 -11.59 20.57 34.68
CA LEU A 265 -11.61 20.97 36.09
C LEU A 265 -12.00 22.45 36.33
N ILE A 266 -11.95 23.31 35.30
CA ILE A 266 -12.31 24.72 35.44
C ILE A 266 -13.83 24.95 35.29
N TYR A 267 -14.56 24.03 34.65
CA TYR A 267 -16.02 24.15 34.47
C TYR A 267 -16.87 23.58 35.60
N LEU A 268 -16.30 22.84 36.56
CA LEU A 268 -17.04 22.23 37.67
C LEU A 268 -17.06 23.05 38.97
N VAL A 269 -16.40 24.21 39.03
CA VAL A 269 -16.38 25.07 40.24
C VAL A 269 -17.47 26.16 40.21
N LYS A 270 -18.35 26.20 39.19
CA LYS A 270 -19.41 27.22 39.08
C LYS A 270 -20.83 26.75 39.37
N TYR A 271 -20.98 25.56 39.96
CA TYR A 271 -22.26 25.01 40.41
C TYR A 271 -22.11 24.27 41.75
N ILE A 272 -21.67 24.98 42.80
CA ILE A 272 -22.05 24.75 44.21
C ILE A 272 -22.20 26.13 44.86
#